data_AF-A0A3E0Q5B7-F1
#
_entry.id   AF-A0A3E0Q5B7-F1
#
_cell.length_a   1.000
_cell.length_b   1.000
_cell.length_c   1.000
_cell.angle_alpha   90.00
_cell.angle_beta   90.00
_cell.angle_gamma   90.00
#
_symmetry.space_group_name_H-M   'P 1'
#
loop_
_entity.id
_entity.type
_entity.pdbx_description
1 polymer ?
#
loop_
_entity_poly.entity_id
_entity_poly.type
_entity_poly.pdbx_seq_one_letter_code
_entity_poly.pdbx_strand_id
1 'polypeptide(L)'
;MVESTERETARWFHVTLGTYGSWLPGDPRGFRTRKHRLHVDGDYKNPPPPGKFDEMHARSRQLMNYPATKLAMPERRTVGDALRERFDQLTCAVRCLAVSAQHAHVLTKLPPPETETYVGHAKRHAWYALRDASRSVKLWAKRARIDPVKNDAHLIAAHRYILRHADQGAYVWENTAYALGE
;
A
#
# COMPACT_ATOMS: atom_id res chain seq x y z
N MET A 1 -26.89 18.00 -3.05
CA MET A 1 -27.32 16.80 -3.81
C MET A 1 -26.28 16.41 -4.86
N VAL A 2 -25.04 16.12 -4.44
CA VAL A 2 -23.92 15.70 -5.33
C VAL A 2 -23.45 14.28 -4.99
N GLU A 3 -24.00 13.69 -3.92
CA GLU A 3 -23.50 12.47 -3.29
C GLU A 3 -23.94 11.16 -4.00
N SER A 4 -24.96 11.20 -4.87
CA SER A 4 -25.50 10.00 -5.51
C SER A 4 -24.75 9.59 -6.78
N THR A 5 -24.20 10.54 -7.55
CA THR A 5 -23.51 10.30 -8.82
C THR A 5 -22.08 9.79 -8.64
N GLU A 6 -21.40 10.15 -7.55
CA GLU A 6 -20.04 9.69 -7.25
C GLU A 6 -20.00 8.19 -6.92
N ARG A 7 -21.05 7.66 -6.26
CA ARG A 7 -21.13 6.23 -5.93
C ARG A 7 -21.36 5.35 -7.16
N GLU A 8 -22.12 5.83 -8.14
CA GLU A 8 -22.41 5.08 -9.38
C GLU A 8 -21.17 4.92 -10.27
N THR A 9 -20.20 5.83 -10.19
CA THR A 9 -18.99 5.80 -11.01
C THR A 9 -17.78 5.18 -10.33
N ALA A 10 -17.90 4.82 -9.04
CA ALA A 10 -16.81 4.25 -8.26
C ALA A 10 -16.34 2.89 -8.82
N ARG A 11 -15.02 2.73 -8.94
CA ARG A 11 -14.39 1.53 -9.49
C ARG A 11 -13.50 0.86 -8.46
N TRP A 12 -13.29 -0.44 -8.60
CA TRP A 12 -12.35 -1.18 -7.75
C TRP A 12 -10.90 -0.85 -8.10
N PHE A 13 -10.07 -0.65 -7.07
CA PHE A 13 -8.64 -0.43 -7.19
C PHE A 13 -7.87 -1.33 -6.23
N HIS A 14 -6.74 -1.86 -6.71
CA HIS A 14 -5.71 -2.45 -5.86
C HIS A 14 -4.71 -1.36 -5.49
N VAL A 15 -4.79 -0.91 -4.24
CA VAL A 15 -3.91 0.12 -3.68
C VAL A 15 -2.75 -0.55 -2.95
N THR A 16 -1.53 -0.11 -3.22
CA THR A 16 -0.31 -0.52 -2.48
C THR A 16 0.36 0.70 -1.87
N LEU A 17 0.56 0.66 -0.55
CA LEU A 17 1.13 1.72 0.27
C LEU A 17 2.47 1.25 0.83
N GLY A 18 3.60 1.77 0.35
CA GLY A 18 4.91 1.48 0.94
C GLY A 18 5.16 2.30 2.21
N THR A 19 5.80 1.72 3.21
CA THR A 19 6.30 2.49 4.37
C THR A 19 7.56 3.29 3.99
N TYR A 20 7.90 4.30 4.80
CA TYR A 20 9.07 5.14 4.57
C TYR A 20 10.36 4.30 4.49
N GLY A 21 11.15 4.52 3.44
CA GLY A 21 12.44 3.85 3.25
C GLY A 21 12.37 2.34 2.98
N SER A 22 11.19 1.78 2.70
CA SER A 22 11.01 0.34 2.46
C SER A 22 11.57 -0.16 1.14
N TRP A 23 11.70 0.70 0.13
CA TRP A 23 12.18 0.35 -1.22
C TRP A 23 12.96 1.53 -1.82
N LEU A 24 14.29 1.52 -1.65
CA LEU A 24 15.16 2.62 -2.04
C LEU A 24 15.78 2.40 -3.43
N PRO A 25 16.26 3.46 -4.11
CA PRO A 25 17.17 3.27 -5.23
C PRO A 25 18.39 2.45 -4.81
N GLY A 26 18.76 1.47 -5.63
CA GLY A 26 19.83 0.51 -5.33
C GLY A 26 19.42 -0.69 -4.49
N ASP A 27 18.16 -0.81 -4.06
CA ASP A 27 17.73 -1.97 -3.27
C ASP A 27 18.09 -3.30 -3.96
N PRO A 28 18.69 -4.27 -3.24
CA PRO A 28 19.16 -5.53 -3.81
C PRO A 28 18.02 -6.40 -4.36
N ARG A 29 16.77 -6.14 -3.98
CA ARG A 29 15.58 -6.79 -4.57
C ARG A 29 15.21 -6.20 -5.94
N GLY A 30 16.05 -5.33 -6.51
CA GLY A 30 15.70 -4.51 -7.67
C GLY A 30 14.95 -3.25 -7.24
N PHE A 31 14.84 -2.24 -8.12
CA PHE A 31 14.16 -0.97 -7.84
C PHE A 31 13.75 -0.30 -9.15
N ARG A 32 12.85 0.68 -9.06
CA ARG A 32 12.44 1.48 -10.23
C ARG A 32 12.93 2.90 -10.11
N THR A 33 13.53 3.41 -11.17
CA THR A 33 13.91 4.82 -11.25
C THR A 33 12.76 5.67 -11.80
N ARG A 34 12.70 6.92 -11.33
CA ARG A 34 11.71 7.88 -11.83
C ARG A 34 11.91 8.05 -13.34
N LYS A 35 10.81 7.92 -14.10
CA LYS A 35 10.80 8.03 -15.58
C LYS A 35 11.78 7.05 -16.26
N HIS A 36 12.08 5.91 -15.64
CA HIS A 36 12.96 4.88 -16.21
C HIS A 36 14.34 5.44 -16.63
N ARG A 37 14.86 6.43 -15.90
CA ARG A 37 16.17 7.05 -16.19
C ARG A 37 17.35 6.07 -16.18
N LEU A 38 17.18 4.98 -15.44
CA LEU A 38 18.11 3.86 -15.39
C LEU A 38 17.30 2.59 -15.58
N HIS A 39 17.70 1.79 -16.58
CA HIS A 39 17.24 0.41 -16.70
C HIS A 39 17.91 -0.42 -15.62
N VAL A 40 17.10 -1.07 -14.79
CA VAL A 40 17.56 -1.98 -13.74
C VAL A 40 17.19 -3.38 -14.22
N ASP A 41 18.19 -4.18 -14.55
CA ASP A 41 17.98 -5.58 -14.90
C ASP A 41 17.49 -6.32 -13.66
N GLY A 42 16.31 -6.94 -13.76
CA GLY A 42 15.73 -7.71 -12.67
C GLY A 42 14.64 -7.01 -11.85
N ASP A 43 13.97 -7.80 -11.02
CA ASP A 43 12.92 -7.38 -10.08
C ASP A 43 12.99 -8.20 -8.78
N TYR A 44 12.01 -8.04 -7.89
CA TYR A 44 12.05 -8.75 -6.61
C TYR A 44 11.94 -10.28 -6.72
N LYS A 45 11.52 -10.81 -7.88
CA LYS A 45 11.49 -12.24 -8.18
C LYS A 45 12.78 -12.69 -8.84
N ASN A 46 13.38 -11.85 -9.67
CA ASN A 46 14.63 -12.10 -10.37
C ASN A 46 15.59 -10.93 -10.09
N PRO A 47 16.25 -10.87 -8.92
CA PRO A 47 16.98 -9.68 -8.50
C PRO A 47 18.15 -9.35 -9.44
N PRO A 48 18.59 -8.07 -9.47
CA PRO A 48 19.81 -7.70 -10.17
C PRO A 48 21.02 -8.48 -9.64
N PRO A 49 22.11 -8.59 -10.42
CA PRO A 49 23.36 -9.19 -9.97
C PRO A 49 23.81 -8.59 -8.62
N PRO A 50 24.22 -9.42 -7.63
CA PRO A 50 24.69 -8.94 -6.35
C PRO A 50 25.81 -7.90 -6.50
N GLY A 51 25.82 -6.87 -5.66
CA GLY A 51 26.82 -5.81 -5.68
C GLY A 51 26.60 -4.70 -6.71
N LYS A 52 25.82 -4.95 -7.78
CA LYS A 52 25.66 -4.02 -8.93
C LYS A 52 25.22 -2.61 -8.54
N PHE A 53 24.45 -2.47 -7.46
CA PHE A 53 23.88 -1.18 -7.03
C PHE A 53 24.17 -0.83 -5.56
N ASP A 54 25.17 -1.45 -4.94
CA ASP A 54 25.45 -1.29 -3.51
C ASP A 54 25.80 0.15 -3.13
N GLU A 55 26.60 0.85 -3.95
CA GLU A 55 26.95 2.25 -3.74
C GLU A 55 25.71 3.16 -3.80
N MET A 56 24.82 2.92 -4.76
CA MET A 56 23.57 3.67 -4.90
C MET A 56 22.65 3.43 -3.69
N HIS A 57 22.60 2.19 -3.21
CA HIS A 57 21.82 1.83 -2.03
C HIS A 57 22.38 2.48 -0.77
N ALA A 58 23.70 2.43 -0.58
CA ALA A 58 24.39 3.07 0.53
C ALA A 58 24.14 4.58 0.54
N ARG A 59 24.32 5.25 -0.61
CA ARG A 59 23.99 6.67 -0.76
C ARG A 59 22.52 6.98 -0.47
N SER A 60 21.60 6.16 -0.98
CA SER A 60 20.17 6.37 -0.75
C SER A 60 19.80 6.23 0.73
N ARG A 61 20.44 5.33 1.47
CA ARG A 61 20.29 5.20 2.93
C ARG A 61 20.86 6.39 3.68
N GLN A 62 22.03 6.90 3.28
CA GLN A 62 22.65 8.09 3.90
C GLN A 62 21.79 9.35 3.73
N LEU A 63 21.02 9.45 2.64
CA LEU A 63 20.12 10.58 2.37
C LEU A 63 18.78 10.49 3.13
N MET A 64 18.55 9.43 3.93
CA MET A 64 17.33 9.30 4.73
C MET A 64 17.46 10.09 6.03
N ASN A 65 16.39 10.82 6.39
CA ASN A 65 16.34 11.57 7.64
C ASN A 65 15.95 10.70 8.85
N TYR A 66 15.43 9.50 8.60
CA TYR A 66 14.97 8.56 9.62
C TYR A 66 15.31 7.13 9.18
N PRO A 67 15.38 6.15 10.09
CA PRO A 67 15.44 4.75 9.71
C PRO A 67 14.24 4.32 8.85
N ALA A 68 14.42 3.25 8.06
CA ALA A 68 13.31 2.67 7.32
C ALA A 68 12.24 2.17 8.28
N THR A 69 10.99 2.54 8.01
CA THR A 69 9.85 2.20 8.85
C THR A 69 9.47 0.75 8.62
N LYS A 70 9.68 -0.07 9.66
CA LYS A 70 9.14 -1.43 9.77
C LYS A 70 8.05 -1.43 10.85
N LEU A 71 6.90 -2.01 10.53
CA LEU A 71 5.76 -2.13 11.43
C LEU A 71 5.82 -3.45 12.21
N ALA A 72 5.75 -3.36 13.53
CA ALA A 72 5.48 -4.49 14.41
C ALA A 72 4.00 -4.91 14.28
N MET A 73 3.65 -6.13 14.71
CA MET A 73 2.29 -6.65 14.56
C MET A 73 1.19 -5.75 15.17
N PRO A 74 1.33 -5.20 16.39
CA PRO A 74 0.33 -4.28 16.93
C PRO A 74 0.14 -3.03 16.05
N GLU A 75 1.24 -2.49 15.53
CA GLU A 75 1.21 -1.32 14.63
C GLU A 75 0.54 -1.65 13.29
N ARG A 76 0.73 -2.88 12.76
CA ARG A 76 0.06 -3.34 11.54
C ARG A 76 -1.45 -3.33 11.72
N ARG A 77 -1.94 -3.78 12.87
CA ARG A 77 -3.36 -3.72 13.23
C ARG A 77 -3.85 -2.28 13.33
N THR A 78 -3.18 -1.42 14.10
CA THR A 78 -3.54 0.01 14.21
C THR A 78 -3.62 0.68 12.84
N VAL A 79 -2.65 0.45 11.98
CA VAL A 79 -2.64 1.00 10.62
C VAL A 79 -3.78 0.44 9.78
N GLY A 80 -4.03 -0.87 9.82
CA GLY A 80 -5.10 -1.51 9.05
C GLY A 80 -6.48 -1.03 9.47
N ASP A 81 -6.73 -0.94 10.78
CA ASP A 81 -8.00 -0.47 11.34
C ASP A 81 -8.24 1.00 10.95
N ALA A 82 -7.23 1.85 11.07
CA ALA A 82 -7.33 3.26 10.68
C ALA A 82 -7.52 3.46 9.16
N LEU A 83 -6.87 2.64 8.32
CA LEU A 83 -7.10 2.69 6.87
C LEU A 83 -8.56 2.34 6.54
N ARG A 84 -9.08 1.26 7.13
CA ARG A 84 -10.47 0.83 6.95
C ARG A 84 -11.45 1.91 7.41
N GLU A 85 -11.28 2.39 8.64
CA GLU A 85 -12.12 3.44 9.22
C GLU A 85 -12.16 4.67 8.33
N ARG A 86 -10.99 5.10 7.81
CA ARG A 86 -10.97 6.29 6.96
C ARG A 86 -11.63 6.08 5.61
N PHE A 87 -11.49 4.91 5.00
CA PHE A 87 -12.22 4.63 3.76
C PHE A 87 -13.74 4.57 4.00
N ASP A 88 -14.18 4.01 5.13
CA ASP A 88 -15.59 3.97 5.51
C ASP A 88 -16.17 5.37 5.72
N GLN A 89 -15.44 6.26 6.43
CA GLN A 89 -15.80 7.68 6.58
C GLN A 89 -15.84 8.43 5.24
N LEU A 90 -15.08 7.99 4.24
CA LEU A 90 -15.09 8.51 2.88
C LEU A 90 -16.11 7.79 1.99
N THR A 91 -16.98 6.96 2.57
CA THR A 91 -18.00 6.16 1.88
C THR A 91 -17.45 5.23 0.79
N CYS A 92 -16.18 4.83 0.92
CA CYS A 92 -15.48 3.93 0.01
C CYS A 92 -15.60 2.49 0.51
N ALA A 93 -16.17 1.60 -0.31
CA ALA A 93 -16.28 0.20 0.04
C ALA A 93 -14.90 -0.48 0.06
N VAL A 94 -14.48 -1.00 1.21
CA VAL A 94 -13.26 -1.82 1.33
C VAL A 94 -13.64 -3.30 1.34
N ARG A 95 -13.10 -4.07 0.40
CA ARG A 95 -13.31 -5.52 0.32
C ARG A 95 -12.38 -6.28 1.26
N CYS A 96 -11.09 -5.97 1.19
CA CYS A 96 -10.07 -6.56 2.05
C CYS A 96 -8.84 -5.63 2.13
N LEU A 97 -8.02 -5.85 3.14
CA LEU A 97 -6.71 -5.23 3.27
C LEU A 97 -5.71 -6.18 3.94
N ALA A 98 -4.43 -5.93 3.68
CA ALA A 98 -3.33 -6.57 4.38
C ALA A 98 -2.26 -5.54 4.73
N VAL A 99 -1.75 -5.56 5.96
CA VAL A 99 -0.66 -4.68 6.42
C VAL A 99 0.53 -5.55 6.83
N SER A 100 1.56 -5.52 5.99
CA SER A 100 2.85 -6.18 6.21
C SER A 100 3.81 -5.28 6.98
N ALA A 101 5.01 -5.77 7.26
CA ALA A 101 6.04 -4.97 7.93
C ALA A 101 6.44 -3.70 7.16
N GLN A 102 6.39 -3.71 5.82
CA GLN A 102 6.95 -2.66 4.97
C GLN A 102 5.96 -2.07 3.96
N HIS A 103 4.74 -2.58 3.89
CA HIS A 103 3.71 -2.10 2.97
C HIS A 103 2.32 -2.53 3.42
N ALA A 104 1.30 -1.85 2.90
CA ALA A 104 -0.08 -2.28 2.99
C ALA A 104 -0.68 -2.46 1.59
N HIS A 105 -1.57 -3.42 1.44
CA HIS A 105 -2.44 -3.58 0.30
C HIS A 105 -3.89 -3.33 0.71
N VAL A 106 -4.66 -2.65 -0.13
CA VAL A 106 -6.10 -2.42 0.07
C VAL A 106 -6.83 -2.65 -1.24
N LEU A 107 -7.90 -3.43 -1.21
CA LEU A 107 -8.84 -3.55 -2.31
C LEU A 107 -10.09 -2.75 -1.98
N THR A 108 -10.25 -1.60 -2.64
CA THR A 108 -11.29 -0.62 -2.29
C THR A 108 -11.93 -0.02 -3.54
N LYS A 109 -13.21 0.38 -3.43
CA LYS A 109 -13.89 1.19 -4.45
C LYS A 109 -13.57 2.65 -4.22
N LEU A 110 -13.11 3.34 -5.26
CA LEU A 110 -12.80 4.76 -5.23
C LEU A 110 -13.47 5.48 -6.40
N PRO A 111 -13.90 6.75 -6.24
CA PRO A 111 -14.37 7.58 -7.33
C PRO A 111 -13.18 8.08 -8.18
N PRO A 112 -13.10 7.75 -9.48
CA PRO A 112 -12.20 8.45 -10.40
C PRO A 112 -12.75 9.87 -10.66
N PRO A 113 -11.93 10.93 -10.77
CA PRO A 113 -10.46 10.98 -10.87
C PRO A 113 -9.73 11.12 -9.52
N GLU A 114 -10.43 11.19 -8.39
CA GLU A 114 -9.89 11.63 -7.09
C GLU A 114 -9.18 10.54 -6.29
N THR A 115 -8.87 9.40 -6.91
CA THR A 115 -8.28 8.24 -6.24
C THR A 115 -7.05 8.57 -5.39
N GLU A 116 -6.15 9.44 -5.86
CA GLU A 116 -4.96 9.86 -5.10
C GLU A 116 -5.32 10.68 -3.85
N THR A 117 -6.34 11.53 -3.94
CA THR A 117 -6.83 12.35 -2.82
C THR A 117 -7.39 11.47 -1.72
N TYR A 118 -8.26 10.52 -2.06
CA TYR A 118 -8.87 9.58 -1.11
C TYR A 118 -7.80 8.71 -0.43
N VAL A 119 -6.88 8.14 -1.21
CA VAL A 119 -5.75 7.37 -0.67
C VAL A 119 -4.84 8.25 0.21
N GLY A 120 -4.63 9.51 -0.17
CA GLY A 120 -3.90 10.49 0.62
C GLY A 120 -4.54 10.76 1.99
N HIS A 121 -5.86 10.90 2.03
CA HIS A 121 -6.62 11.05 3.27
C HIS A 121 -6.52 9.80 4.17
N ALA A 122 -6.68 8.60 3.60
CA ALA A 122 -6.50 7.35 4.33
C ALA A 122 -5.10 7.21 4.92
N LYS A 123 -4.04 7.50 4.14
CA LYS A 123 -2.66 7.52 4.62
C LYS A 123 -2.46 8.51 5.76
N ARG A 124 -2.97 9.74 5.62
CA ARG A 124 -2.84 10.78 6.64
C ARG A 124 -3.52 10.37 7.95
N HIS A 125 -4.71 9.79 7.86
CA HIS A 125 -5.44 9.31 9.04
C HIS A 125 -4.69 8.16 9.74
N ALA A 126 -4.24 7.14 9.01
CA ALA A 126 -3.45 6.05 9.57
C ALA A 126 -2.12 6.52 10.20
N TRP A 127 -1.51 7.57 9.65
CA TRP A 127 -0.34 8.20 10.26
C TRP A 127 -0.66 8.79 11.63
N TYR A 128 -1.75 9.56 11.76
CA TYR A 128 -2.14 10.14 13.05
C TYR A 128 -2.51 9.07 14.08
N ALA A 129 -3.31 8.06 13.68
CA ALA A 129 -3.68 6.96 14.57
C ALA A 129 -2.44 6.23 15.13
N LEU A 130 -1.45 5.94 14.29
CA LEU A 130 -0.22 5.30 14.76
C LEU A 130 0.68 6.24 15.59
N ARG A 131 0.68 7.53 15.25
CA ARG A 131 1.46 8.53 15.99
C ARG A 131 0.93 8.72 17.41
N ASP A 132 -0.39 8.79 17.54
CA ASP A 132 -1.05 8.98 18.83
C ASP A 132 -0.93 7.71 19.70
N ALA A 133 -0.74 6.54 19.10
CA ALA A 133 -0.47 5.29 19.82
C ALA A 133 0.96 5.21 20.37
N SER A 134 1.99 5.45 19.53
CA SER A 134 3.39 5.29 19.97
C SER A 134 4.48 5.76 18.99
N ARG A 135 4.16 6.15 17.75
CA ARG A 135 5.20 6.37 16.73
C ARG A 135 5.47 7.84 16.41
N SER A 136 6.73 8.28 16.56
CA SER A 136 7.13 9.67 16.26
C SER A 136 7.80 9.89 14.89
N VAL A 137 8.10 8.82 14.13
CA VAL A 137 8.84 8.88 12.85
C VAL A 137 7.96 8.60 11.63
N LYS A 138 8.39 9.04 10.44
CA LYS A 138 7.62 8.95 9.18
C LYS A 138 7.08 7.54 8.90
N LEU A 139 5.76 7.41 8.72
CA LEU A 139 5.13 6.14 8.36
C LEU A 139 5.24 5.82 6.86
N TRP A 140 4.82 6.72 5.98
CA TRP A 140 4.60 6.41 4.57
C TRP A 140 5.72 6.85 3.63
N ALA A 141 5.91 6.07 2.56
CA ALA A 141 6.56 6.56 1.35
C ALA A 141 5.70 7.65 0.68
N LYS A 142 6.33 8.46 -0.18
CA LYS A 142 5.69 9.61 -0.81
C LYS A 142 4.45 9.24 -1.63
N ARG A 143 4.56 8.20 -2.47
CA ARG A 143 3.51 7.79 -3.41
C ARG A 143 2.91 6.44 -3.03
N ALA A 144 1.66 6.25 -3.40
CA ALA A 144 1.01 4.95 -3.46
C ALA A 144 1.05 4.44 -4.90
N ARG A 145 0.89 3.13 -5.08
CA ARG A 145 0.50 2.54 -6.35
C ARG A 145 -1.01 2.29 -6.31
N ILE A 146 -1.73 2.74 -7.33
CA ILE A 146 -3.20 2.66 -7.40
C ILE A 146 -3.53 2.05 -8.75
N ASP A 147 -3.66 0.73 -8.81
CA ASP A 147 -3.93 0.02 -10.06
C ASP A 147 -5.45 -0.24 -10.20
N PRO A 148 -6.11 0.17 -11.29
CA PRO A 148 -7.52 -0.13 -11.51
C PRO A 148 -7.73 -1.63 -11.73
N VAL A 149 -8.76 -2.18 -11.09
CA VAL A 149 -9.24 -3.52 -11.35
C VAL A 149 -10.04 -3.51 -12.66
N LYS A 150 -9.73 -4.44 -13.55
CA LYS A 150 -10.19 -4.40 -14.96
C LYS A 150 -11.47 -5.19 -15.19
N ASN A 151 -11.66 -6.27 -14.43
CA ASN A 151 -12.75 -7.23 -14.54
C ASN A 151 -12.82 -8.08 -13.27
N ASP A 152 -13.83 -8.94 -13.17
CA ASP A 152 -14.07 -9.76 -11.98
C ASP A 152 -12.97 -10.78 -11.72
N ALA A 153 -12.38 -11.37 -12.77
CA ALA A 153 -11.23 -12.26 -12.62
C ALA A 153 -10.03 -11.53 -11.97
N HIS A 154 -9.76 -10.29 -12.37
CA HIS A 154 -8.75 -9.45 -11.75
C HIS A 154 -9.14 -9.10 -10.30
N LEU A 155 -10.42 -8.84 -10.02
CA LEU A 155 -10.92 -8.59 -8.66
C LEU A 155 -10.65 -9.78 -7.73
N ILE A 156 -11.01 -10.98 -8.16
CA ILE A 156 -10.83 -12.24 -7.42
C ILE A 156 -9.32 -12.51 -7.23
N ALA A 157 -8.51 -12.32 -8.26
CA ALA A 157 -7.07 -12.51 -8.18
C ALA A 157 -6.41 -11.53 -7.20
N ALA A 158 -6.78 -10.24 -7.25
CA ALA A 158 -6.30 -9.23 -6.31
C ALA A 158 -6.74 -9.54 -4.87
N HIS A 159 -7.99 -9.95 -4.68
CA HIS A 159 -8.52 -10.36 -3.38
C HIS A 159 -7.70 -11.51 -2.77
N ARG A 160 -7.55 -12.62 -3.51
CA ARG A 160 -6.74 -13.77 -3.07
C ARG A 160 -5.28 -13.38 -2.80
N TYR A 161 -4.69 -12.56 -3.66
CA TYR A 161 -3.33 -12.06 -3.47
C TYR A 161 -3.17 -11.30 -2.16
N ILE A 162 -4.12 -10.43 -1.81
CA ILE A 162 -4.07 -9.65 -0.57
C ILE A 162 -4.20 -10.56 0.64
N LEU A 163 -5.19 -11.47 0.67
CA LEU A 163 -5.41 -12.35 1.82
C LEU A 163 -4.23 -13.29 2.10
N ARG A 164 -3.52 -13.75 1.05
CA ARG A 164 -2.30 -14.58 1.19
C ARG A 164 -1.13 -13.89 1.89
N HIS A 165 -1.20 -12.59 2.18
CA HIS A 165 -0.19 -11.95 3.02
C HIS A 165 -0.26 -12.42 4.48
N ALA A 166 -1.36 -13.05 4.91
CA ALA A 166 -1.43 -13.73 6.20
C ALA A 166 -0.30 -14.76 6.36
N ASP A 167 0.01 -15.51 5.30
CA ASP A 167 1.09 -16.51 5.25
C ASP A 167 2.48 -15.88 5.47
N GLN A 168 2.60 -14.56 5.28
CA GLN A 168 3.83 -13.77 5.46
C GLN A 168 3.81 -12.98 6.79
N GLY A 169 2.84 -13.26 7.66
CA GLY A 169 2.66 -12.60 8.94
C GLY A 169 2.07 -11.20 8.84
N ALA A 170 1.36 -10.84 7.77
CA ALA A 170 0.64 -9.57 7.72
C ALA A 170 -0.60 -9.60 8.64
N TYR A 171 -1.01 -8.40 9.12
CA TYR A 171 -2.37 -8.22 9.61
C TYR A 171 -3.32 -8.22 8.40
N VAL A 172 -4.35 -9.07 8.41
CA VAL A 172 -5.32 -9.18 7.32
C VAL A 172 -6.72 -8.94 7.86
N TRP A 173 -7.52 -8.20 7.09
CA TRP A 173 -8.94 -8.00 7.33
C TRP A 173 -9.72 -8.22 6.03
N GLU A 174 -10.84 -8.91 6.12
CA GLU A 174 -11.78 -9.13 5.03
C GLU A 174 -13.18 -8.70 5.45
N ASN A 175 -13.89 -8.03 4.54
CA ASN A 175 -15.31 -7.77 4.68
C ASN A 175 -16.12 -8.98 4.17
N THR A 176 -16.65 -9.78 5.10
CA THR A 176 -17.44 -10.98 4.80
C THR A 176 -18.79 -10.69 4.14
N ALA A 177 -19.31 -9.45 4.23
CA ALA A 177 -20.56 -9.06 3.56
C ALA A 177 -20.47 -9.10 2.03
N TYR A 178 -19.25 -9.17 1.49
CA TYR A 178 -19.00 -9.33 0.06
C TYR A 178 -18.49 -10.73 -0.29
N ALA A 179 -18.52 -11.70 0.63
CA ALA A 179 -18.11 -13.08 0.38
C ALA A 179 -18.66 -13.50 -0.98
N LEU A 180 -17.75 -13.87 -1.89
CA LEU A 180 -18.12 -14.20 -3.25
C LEU A 180 -19.09 -15.37 -3.14
N GLY A 181 -20.34 -15.17 -3.60
CA GLY A 181 -21.29 -16.27 -3.68
C GLY A 181 -20.60 -17.45 -4.38
N GLU A 182 -20.66 -18.60 -3.71
CA GLU A 182 -20.31 -19.88 -4.31
C GLU A 182 -21.15 -20.14 -5.57
#